data_AF-A0A1I3FUT2-F1
#
_entry.id   AF-A0A1I3FUT2-F1
#
_cell.length_a   1.000
_cell.length_b   1.000
_cell.length_c   1.000
_cell.angle_alpha   90.00
_cell.angle_beta   90.00
_cell.angle_gamma   90.00
#
_symmetry.space_group_name_H-M   'P 1'
#
loop_
_entity.id
_entity.type
_entity.pdbx_description
1 polymer ?
#
loop_
_entity_poly.entity_id
_entity_poly.type
_entity_poly.pdbx_seq_one_letter_code
_entity_poly.pdbx_strand_id
1 'polypeptide(L)'
;MNLFRISMKNYSLRAVSDLCTDRFRELADSLGGVACEDASPFVYLRDPRDLADVTMPVVELLILLGAVLAFRHAWVLRRDTGDATNLGVCLAAVAYVLVLEPPLYFPALFGIDDYVSAVFVHNEFTVGLLYHRLPLYILLLYPALVYLAWVLVQRLGVLERHGRVRGAVIASVCVGAVHQGFYSIFDQFGPDHLWWAWDTDTRTNAILVGDVPMSSTVNFALVMPTAFALACFLLLGRRVRPTTGSVVLPAIGIGFLTPLLSIPGQLPVTYLDLVDAPSYDAVRVVLWLMLVAATAVLVRELVAAWRAPTVREPGLRGAYPTAYLALWLATFAILAVVTPPAGVVAYLVPCYALSLAVLVTVARSPVGGVPRTRARPGGGRGDRVVGRAPIGG
;
A
#
# COMPACT_ATOMS: atom_id res chain seq x y z
N MET A 1 24.30 51.29 1.32
CA MET A 1 23.16 50.62 2.01
C MET A 1 21.93 50.74 1.12
N ASN A 2 21.49 49.62 0.53
CA ASN A 2 20.18 49.36 -0.13
C ASN A 2 20.35 48.45 -1.35
N LEU A 3 20.76 47.21 -1.13
CA LEU A 3 20.84 46.17 -2.17
C LEU A 3 20.59 44.77 -1.56
N PHE A 4 19.58 44.64 -0.70
CA PHE A 4 19.05 43.34 -0.26
C PHE A 4 17.57 43.49 0.10
N ARG A 5 16.73 43.64 -0.93
CA ARG A 5 15.29 43.41 -0.82
C ARG A 5 14.84 42.67 -2.07
N ILE A 6 15.38 41.46 -2.24
CA ILE A 6 14.85 40.49 -3.19
C ILE A 6 13.45 40.15 -2.67
N SER A 7 12.45 40.57 -3.43
CA SER A 7 11.03 40.41 -3.11
C SER A 7 10.66 38.92 -3.11
N MET A 8 10.61 38.29 -1.94
CA MET A 8 10.06 36.93 -1.78
C MET A 8 8.62 36.81 -2.28
N LYS A 9 7.87 37.92 -2.38
CA LYS A 9 6.50 37.93 -2.93
C LYS A 9 6.45 37.59 -4.43
N ASN A 10 7.45 37.99 -5.22
CA ASN A 10 7.42 37.77 -6.67
C ASN A 10 7.83 36.34 -7.06
N TYR A 11 8.67 35.68 -6.24
CA TYR A 11 8.98 34.26 -6.41
C TYR A 11 7.80 33.37 -6.01
N SER A 12 7.09 33.74 -4.94
CA SER A 12 5.89 33.00 -4.50
C SER A 12 4.77 33.02 -5.53
N LEU A 13 4.50 34.17 -6.17
CA LEU A 13 3.41 34.29 -7.14
C LEU A 13 3.71 33.60 -8.47
N ARG A 14 4.96 33.64 -8.96
CA ARG A 14 5.39 32.86 -10.13
C ARG A 14 5.40 31.36 -9.86
N ALA A 15 5.93 30.94 -8.70
CA ALA A 15 5.90 29.53 -8.33
C ALA A 15 4.45 29.01 -8.26
N VAL A 16 3.51 29.75 -7.65
CA VAL A 16 2.09 29.34 -7.59
C VAL A 16 1.44 29.35 -8.99
N SER A 17 1.77 30.30 -9.87
CA SER A 17 1.25 30.30 -11.25
C SER A 17 1.76 29.11 -12.07
N ASP A 18 3.01 28.70 -11.87
CA ASP A 18 3.64 27.57 -12.56
C ASP A 18 3.10 26.21 -12.07
N LEU A 19 2.51 26.17 -10.86
CA LEU A 19 1.90 24.95 -10.33
C LEU A 19 0.56 24.64 -10.98
N CYS A 20 -0.27 25.63 -11.28
CA CYS A 20 -1.59 25.44 -11.89
C CYS A 20 -1.55 25.64 -13.41
N THR A 21 -1.13 24.59 -14.11
CA THR A 21 -1.23 24.49 -15.56
C THR A 21 -2.70 24.43 -16.00
N ASP A 22 -2.97 24.77 -17.26
CA ASP A 22 -4.34 24.73 -17.80
C ASP A 22 -4.95 23.33 -17.70
N ARG A 23 -4.15 22.29 -17.98
CA ARG A 23 -4.59 20.90 -17.84
C ARG A 23 -4.93 20.53 -16.40
N PHE A 24 -4.16 21.01 -15.42
CA PHE A 24 -4.49 20.81 -14.01
C PHE A 24 -5.84 21.46 -13.67
N ARG A 25 -6.10 22.69 -14.15
CA ARG A 25 -7.38 23.39 -13.91
C ARG A 25 -8.55 22.61 -14.49
N GLU A 26 -8.44 22.12 -15.73
CA GLU A 26 -9.48 21.30 -16.36
C GLU A 26 -9.84 20.06 -15.51
N LEU A 27 -8.82 19.34 -15.02
CA LEU A 27 -9.02 18.18 -14.17
C LEU A 27 -9.59 18.56 -12.81
N ALA A 28 -9.10 19.64 -12.20
CA ALA A 28 -9.58 20.17 -10.93
C ALA A 28 -11.06 20.60 -11.00
N ASP A 29 -11.46 21.25 -12.09
CA ASP A 29 -12.84 21.68 -12.32
C ASP A 29 -13.78 20.49 -12.47
N SER A 30 -13.33 19.39 -13.10
CA SER A 30 -14.12 18.15 -13.18
C SER A 30 -14.39 17.50 -11.83
N LEU A 31 -13.60 17.85 -10.80
CA LEU A 31 -13.74 17.38 -9.42
C LEU A 31 -14.52 18.35 -8.51
N GLY A 32 -15.10 19.41 -9.06
CA GLY A 32 -15.83 20.43 -8.29
C GLY A 32 -14.99 21.63 -7.86
N GLY A 33 -13.79 21.80 -8.43
CA GLY A 33 -12.91 22.96 -8.24
C GLY A 33 -11.95 22.81 -7.06
N VAL A 34 -10.76 22.27 -7.35
CA VAL A 34 -9.61 22.26 -6.42
C VAL A 34 -8.94 23.63 -6.41
N ALA A 35 -8.64 24.17 -5.22
CA ALA A 35 -8.11 25.52 -5.08
C ALA A 35 -6.69 25.62 -5.67
N CYS A 36 -6.47 26.66 -6.49
CA CYS A 36 -5.19 26.95 -7.12
C CYS A 36 -4.51 28.20 -6.56
N GLU A 37 -5.23 29.33 -6.53
CA GLU A 37 -4.64 30.64 -6.22
C GLU A 37 -4.46 30.88 -4.72
N ASP A 38 -5.38 30.37 -3.90
CA ASP A 38 -5.39 30.52 -2.44
C ASP A 38 -5.02 29.22 -1.70
N ALA A 39 -4.39 28.27 -2.39
CA ALA A 39 -4.06 26.97 -1.83
C ALA A 39 -3.02 27.08 -0.70
N SER A 40 -3.32 26.48 0.46
CA SER A 40 -2.38 26.46 1.58
C SER A 40 -1.10 25.71 1.22
N PRO A 41 0.10 26.29 1.42
CA PRO A 41 1.36 25.69 0.98
C PRO A 41 1.74 24.42 1.75
N PHE A 42 1.22 24.23 2.97
CA PHE A 42 1.65 23.13 3.85
C PHE A 42 0.53 22.19 4.25
N VAL A 43 -0.51 22.71 4.90
CA VAL A 43 -1.62 21.94 5.47
C VAL A 43 -2.91 22.71 5.31
N TYR A 44 -4.00 22.02 4.98
CA TYR A 44 -5.36 22.57 5.05
C TYR A 44 -6.30 21.63 5.79
N LEU A 45 -7.40 22.19 6.28
CA LEU A 45 -8.51 21.48 6.89
C LEU A 45 -9.80 21.92 6.20
N ARG A 46 -10.63 20.96 5.79
CA ARG A 46 -11.95 21.20 5.21
C ARG A 46 -13.01 20.52 6.07
N ASP A 47 -14.20 21.11 6.13
CA ASP A 47 -15.33 20.47 6.80
C ASP A 47 -15.76 19.23 5.99
N PRO A 48 -15.92 18.05 6.61
CA PRO A 48 -16.32 16.84 5.90
C PRO A 48 -17.70 16.94 5.22
N ARG A 49 -18.51 17.95 5.58
CA ARG A 49 -19.82 18.22 4.97
C ARG A 49 -19.75 19.00 3.66
N ASP A 50 -18.60 19.64 3.41
CA ASP A 50 -18.36 20.46 2.22
C ASP A 50 -17.55 19.71 1.15
N LEU A 51 -17.33 18.41 1.33
CA LEU A 51 -16.65 17.58 0.33
C LEU A 51 -17.54 17.32 -0.88
N ALA A 52 -16.92 17.15 -2.05
CA ALA A 52 -17.62 17.01 -3.33
C ALA A 52 -18.54 15.78 -3.41
N ASP A 53 -18.22 14.71 -2.66
CA ASP A 53 -19.01 13.49 -2.61
C ASP A 53 -19.10 12.95 -1.17
N VAL A 54 -20.30 12.46 -0.80
CA VAL A 54 -20.61 11.96 0.55
C VAL A 54 -19.82 10.70 0.95
N THR A 55 -19.24 9.99 -0.01
CA THR A 55 -18.40 8.81 0.23
C THR A 55 -16.97 9.19 0.62
N MET A 56 -16.53 10.43 0.38
CA MET A 56 -15.16 10.88 0.67
C MET A 56 -14.78 10.73 2.15
N PRO A 57 -15.60 11.16 3.14
CA PRO A 57 -15.28 10.92 4.54
C PRO A 57 -15.21 9.43 4.90
N VAL A 58 -16.01 8.58 4.23
CA VAL A 58 -16.05 7.13 4.49
C VAL A 58 -14.72 6.48 4.10
N VAL A 59 -14.25 6.76 2.88
CA VAL A 59 -13.00 6.19 2.38
C VAL A 59 -11.77 6.78 3.09
N GLU A 60 -11.80 8.06 3.44
CA GLU A 60 -10.76 8.71 4.25
C GLU A 60 -10.65 8.01 5.61
N LEU A 61 -11.76 7.86 6.35
CA LEU A 61 -11.75 7.18 7.65
C LEU A 61 -11.32 5.71 7.56
N LEU A 62 -11.73 4.99 6.52
CA LEU A 62 -11.32 3.61 6.29
C LEU A 62 -9.79 3.49 6.17
N ILE A 63 -9.17 4.37 5.39
CA ILE A 63 -7.73 4.37 5.13
C ILE A 63 -6.95 4.86 6.35
N LEU A 64 -7.42 5.92 7.02
CA LEU A 64 -6.85 6.40 8.28
C LEU A 64 -6.84 5.29 9.34
N LEU A 65 -7.97 4.60 9.50
CA LEU A 65 -8.08 3.45 10.40
C LEU A 65 -7.08 2.36 10.02
N GLY A 66 -6.99 2.02 8.73
CA GLY A 66 -6.03 1.06 8.20
C GLY A 66 -4.59 1.37 8.56
N ALA A 67 -4.16 2.60 8.33
CA ALA A 67 -2.80 3.04 8.63
C ALA A 67 -2.51 3.00 10.14
N VAL A 68 -3.44 3.48 10.98
CA VAL A 68 -3.29 3.40 12.45
C VAL A 68 -3.19 1.95 12.91
N LEU A 69 -4.04 1.06 12.38
CA LEU A 69 -4.01 -0.35 12.70
C LEU A 69 -2.72 -1.03 12.19
N ALA A 70 -2.20 -0.64 11.03
CA ALA A 70 -0.93 -1.12 10.49
C ALA A 70 0.24 -0.80 11.43
N PHE A 71 0.40 0.47 11.83
CA PHE A 71 1.44 0.88 12.77
C PHE A 71 1.27 0.23 14.14
N ARG A 72 0.04 0.13 14.64
CA ARG A 72 -0.25 -0.56 15.90
C ARG A 72 0.12 -2.04 15.83
N HIS A 73 -0.26 -2.73 14.75
CA HIS A 73 0.06 -4.13 14.52
C HIS A 73 1.58 -4.33 14.47
N ALA A 74 2.30 -3.53 13.68
CA ALA A 74 3.75 -3.58 13.58
C ALA A 74 4.45 -3.32 14.92
N TRP A 75 3.94 -2.36 15.71
CA TRP A 75 4.46 -2.06 17.03
C TRP A 75 4.26 -3.21 18.02
N VAL A 76 3.05 -3.79 18.07
CA VAL A 76 2.74 -4.94 18.93
C VAL A 76 3.63 -6.13 18.55
N LEU A 77 3.76 -6.41 17.25
CA LEU A 77 4.63 -7.49 16.78
C LEU A 77 6.08 -7.27 17.22
N ARG A 78 6.61 -6.06 17.10
CA ARG A 78 7.95 -5.71 17.62
C ARG A 78 8.07 -5.98 19.11
N ARG A 79 7.09 -5.55 19.92
CA ARG A 79 7.17 -5.73 21.39
C ARG A 79 7.15 -7.20 21.78
N ASP A 80 6.40 -8.02 21.04
CA ASP A 80 6.23 -9.44 21.35
C ASP A 80 7.37 -10.31 20.83
N THR A 81 7.93 -10.01 19.64
CA THR A 81 8.97 -10.83 18.99
C THR A 81 10.38 -10.28 19.15
N GLY A 82 10.52 -9.01 19.54
CA GLY A 82 11.80 -8.31 19.54
C GLY A 82 12.30 -7.91 18.14
N ASP A 83 11.51 -8.13 17.08
CA ASP A 83 11.89 -7.80 15.69
C ASP A 83 11.08 -6.61 15.14
N ALA A 84 11.76 -5.51 14.86
CA ALA A 84 11.23 -4.28 14.31
C ALA A 84 11.02 -4.31 12.79
N THR A 85 11.27 -5.44 12.11
CA THR A 85 11.15 -5.55 10.63
C THR A 85 9.81 -5.03 10.11
N ASN A 86 8.69 -5.44 10.70
CA ASN A 86 7.36 -4.99 10.26
C ASN A 86 7.12 -3.49 10.50
N LEU A 87 7.72 -2.90 11.55
CA LEU A 87 7.70 -1.46 11.74
C LEU A 87 8.54 -0.75 10.67
N GLY A 88 9.67 -1.36 10.29
CA GLY A 88 10.47 -0.93 9.15
C GLY A 88 9.68 -0.90 7.84
N VAL A 89 8.81 -1.89 7.61
CA VAL A 89 7.93 -1.92 6.42
C VAL A 89 6.90 -0.79 6.45
N CYS A 90 6.27 -0.50 7.60
CA CYS A 90 5.37 0.66 7.71
C CYS A 90 6.11 1.99 7.45
N LEU A 91 7.29 2.17 8.03
CA LEU A 91 8.13 3.36 7.78
C LEU A 91 8.58 3.44 6.33
N ALA A 92 8.88 2.30 5.70
CA ALA A 92 9.27 2.23 4.31
C ALA A 92 8.10 2.63 3.41
N ALA A 93 6.86 2.23 3.73
CA ALA A 93 5.68 2.63 2.98
C ALA A 93 5.48 4.16 3.01
N VAL A 94 5.73 4.79 4.17
CA VAL A 94 5.73 6.26 4.30
C VAL A 94 6.89 6.89 3.51
N ALA A 95 8.09 6.35 3.59
CA ALA A 95 9.23 6.87 2.82
C ALA A 95 8.99 6.73 1.31
N TYR A 96 8.40 5.61 0.88
CA TYR A 96 8.07 5.33 -0.51
C TYR A 96 7.09 6.38 -1.07
N VAL A 97 5.97 6.63 -0.40
CA VAL A 97 5.01 7.64 -0.85
C VAL A 97 5.62 9.04 -0.89
N LEU A 98 6.45 9.40 0.10
CA LEU A 98 7.14 10.70 0.13
C LEU A 98 8.20 10.88 -0.96
N VAL A 99 8.72 9.78 -1.51
CA VAL A 99 9.64 9.82 -2.66
C VAL A 99 8.87 9.85 -3.98
N LEU A 100 7.75 9.12 -4.06
CA LEU A 100 7.00 8.95 -5.31
C LEU A 100 6.06 10.12 -5.62
N GLU A 101 5.27 10.56 -4.64
CA GLU A 101 4.16 11.49 -4.87
C GLU A 101 4.60 12.92 -5.20
N PRO A 102 5.61 13.53 -4.54
CA PRO A 102 5.95 14.91 -4.85
C PRO A 102 6.35 15.14 -6.32
N PRO A 103 7.16 14.28 -6.97
CA PRO A 103 7.40 14.38 -8.41
C PRO A 103 6.14 14.32 -9.28
N LEU A 104 5.12 13.55 -8.88
CA LEU A 104 3.87 13.41 -9.64
C LEU A 104 2.97 14.65 -9.51
N TYR A 105 2.92 15.30 -8.35
CA TYR A 105 2.11 16.52 -8.15
C TYR A 105 2.81 17.81 -8.59
N PHE A 106 4.14 17.78 -8.63
CA PHE A 106 4.98 18.95 -8.88
C PHE A 106 6.02 18.72 -9.99
N PRO A 107 5.66 18.17 -11.16
CA PRO A 107 6.63 17.75 -12.17
C PRO A 107 7.59 18.86 -12.60
N ALA A 108 7.10 20.11 -12.70
CA ALA A 108 7.92 21.29 -13.01
C ALA A 108 9.01 21.57 -11.96
N LEU A 109 8.75 21.33 -10.67
CA LEU A 109 9.77 21.49 -9.61
C LEU A 109 10.91 20.48 -9.73
N PHE A 110 10.65 19.35 -10.39
CA PHE A 110 11.63 18.29 -10.62
C PHE A 110 12.20 18.31 -12.04
N GLY A 111 11.79 19.26 -12.89
CA GLY A 111 12.23 19.38 -14.28
C GLY A 111 11.83 18.19 -15.15
N ILE A 112 10.67 17.59 -14.88
CA ILE A 112 10.13 16.44 -15.61
C ILE A 112 8.78 16.73 -16.27
N ASP A 113 8.34 17.98 -16.31
CA ASP A 113 7.07 18.43 -16.89
C ASP A 113 6.97 18.21 -18.41
N ASP A 114 8.11 18.16 -19.10
CA ASP A 114 8.18 17.75 -20.51
C ASP A 114 7.87 16.25 -20.73
N TYR A 115 7.93 15.43 -19.68
CA TYR A 115 7.78 13.97 -19.74
C TYR A 115 6.63 13.43 -18.88
N VAL A 116 6.19 14.19 -17.88
CA VAL A 116 5.15 13.83 -16.92
C VAL A 116 4.23 15.04 -16.77
N SER A 117 3.15 15.07 -17.56
CA SER A 117 2.01 15.94 -17.26
C SER A 117 1.29 15.42 -16.00
N ALA A 118 0.35 16.20 -15.45
CA ALA A 118 -0.44 15.76 -14.29
C ALA A 118 -1.15 14.44 -14.60
N VAL A 119 -0.58 13.31 -14.18
CA VAL A 119 -1.07 11.96 -14.51
C VAL A 119 -2.49 11.76 -13.97
N PHE A 120 -2.80 12.41 -12.86
CA PHE A 120 -4.12 12.51 -12.25
C PHE A 120 -4.14 13.70 -11.28
N VAL A 121 -5.34 14.09 -10.85
CA VAL A 121 -5.57 15.07 -9.80
C VAL A 121 -6.46 14.44 -8.74
N HIS A 122 -6.02 14.47 -7.47
CA HIS A 122 -6.93 14.14 -6.37
C HIS A 122 -7.81 15.32 -6.02
N ASN A 123 -9.03 15.01 -5.60
CA ASN A 123 -9.90 15.99 -5.00
C ASN A 123 -9.44 16.31 -3.57
N GLU A 124 -9.98 17.38 -3.00
CA GLU A 124 -9.67 17.83 -1.65
C GLU A 124 -10.53 17.10 -0.62
N PHE A 125 -9.86 16.42 0.32
CA PHE A 125 -10.50 15.72 1.45
C PHE A 125 -10.45 16.56 2.73
N THR A 126 -10.82 15.98 3.88
CA THR A 126 -10.86 16.71 5.17
C THR A 126 -9.49 17.25 5.55
N VAL A 127 -8.42 16.47 5.34
CA VAL A 127 -7.05 16.89 5.61
C VAL A 127 -6.20 16.69 4.37
N GLY A 128 -5.46 17.73 3.98
CA GLY A 128 -4.46 17.58 2.93
C GLY A 128 -3.29 18.53 3.08
N LEU A 129 -2.34 18.36 2.17
CA LEU A 129 -1.01 18.92 2.24
C LEU A 129 -0.60 19.51 0.88
N LEU A 130 0.50 20.26 0.87
CA LEU A 130 1.21 20.71 -0.32
C LEU A 130 0.30 21.33 -1.39
N TYR A 131 -0.11 22.59 -1.17
CA TYR A 131 -0.91 23.35 -2.15
C TYR A 131 -2.20 22.63 -2.56
N HIS A 132 -2.84 21.94 -1.60
CA HIS A 132 -4.08 21.21 -1.79
C HIS A 132 -3.99 19.97 -2.71
N ARG A 133 -2.79 19.54 -3.08
CA ARG A 133 -2.58 18.45 -4.05
C ARG A 133 -2.38 17.08 -3.45
N LEU A 134 -2.02 17.02 -2.17
CA LEU A 134 -1.70 15.77 -1.49
C LEU A 134 -2.63 15.54 -0.31
N PRO A 135 -3.81 14.92 -0.52
CA PRO A 135 -4.67 14.52 0.57
C PRO A 135 -3.95 13.58 1.54
N LEU A 136 -4.21 13.74 2.84
CA LEU A 136 -3.58 12.92 3.88
C LEU A 136 -3.89 11.44 3.70
N TYR A 137 -5.10 11.11 3.25
CA TYR A 137 -5.50 9.72 3.04
C TYR A 137 -4.61 9.03 1.99
N ILE A 138 -4.10 9.73 0.97
CA ILE A 138 -3.18 9.16 -0.02
C ILE A 138 -1.85 8.81 0.61
N LEU A 139 -1.30 9.69 1.47
CA LEU A 139 -0.11 9.33 2.25
C LEU A 139 -0.32 8.09 3.13
N LEU A 140 -1.51 7.95 3.68
CA LEU A 140 -1.87 6.84 4.57
C LEU A 140 -2.33 5.58 3.82
N LEU A 141 -2.68 5.68 2.54
CA LEU A 141 -3.06 4.56 1.69
C LEU A 141 -1.93 3.53 1.61
N TYR A 142 -0.69 3.98 1.45
CA TYR A 142 0.48 3.11 1.35
C TYR A 142 0.70 2.24 2.61
N PRO A 143 0.83 2.81 3.83
CA PRO A 143 0.90 2.00 5.03
C PRO A 143 -0.39 1.25 5.34
N ALA A 144 -1.57 1.67 4.87
CA ALA A 144 -2.80 0.91 5.05
C ALA A 144 -2.86 -0.35 4.17
N LEU A 145 -2.49 -0.22 2.89
CA LEU A 145 -2.72 -1.24 1.87
C LEU A 145 -1.48 -2.07 1.54
N VAL A 146 -0.34 -1.44 1.29
CA VAL A 146 0.91 -2.16 0.95
C VAL A 146 1.36 -2.99 2.15
N TYR A 147 1.26 -2.44 3.36
CA TYR A 147 1.53 -3.20 4.57
C TYR A 147 0.52 -4.33 4.82
N LEU A 148 -0.77 -4.11 4.53
CA LEU A 148 -1.78 -5.17 4.62
C LEU A 148 -1.42 -6.34 3.70
N ALA A 149 -1.12 -6.06 2.42
CA ALA A 149 -0.68 -7.08 1.46
C ALA A 149 0.58 -7.82 1.96
N TRP A 150 1.57 -7.08 2.47
CA TRP A 150 2.78 -7.64 3.08
C TRP A 150 2.48 -8.61 4.23
N VAL A 151 1.61 -8.24 5.16
CA VAL A 151 1.23 -9.10 6.28
C VAL A 151 0.42 -10.32 5.80
N LEU A 152 -0.52 -10.15 4.87
CA LEU A 152 -1.29 -11.25 4.29
C LEU A 152 -0.36 -12.30 3.66
N VAL A 153 0.62 -11.87 2.87
CA VAL A 153 1.58 -12.78 2.23
C VAL A 153 2.54 -13.44 3.22
N GLN A 154 2.96 -12.75 4.29
CA GLN A 154 3.69 -13.39 5.38
C GLN A 154 2.86 -14.54 5.98
N ARG A 155 1.56 -14.34 6.19
CA ARG A 155 0.66 -15.39 6.70
C ARG A 155 0.48 -16.55 5.73
N LEU A 156 0.64 -16.32 4.43
CA LEU A 156 0.64 -17.41 3.46
C LEU A 156 1.85 -18.33 3.59
N GLY A 157 2.93 -17.96 4.29
CA GLY A 157 4.09 -18.83 4.53
C GLY A 157 4.99 -19.05 3.30
N VAL A 158 4.97 -18.10 2.34
CA VAL A 158 5.68 -18.24 1.05
C VAL A 158 7.20 -18.36 1.24
N LEU A 159 7.80 -17.55 2.12
CA LEU A 159 9.24 -17.58 2.38
C LEU A 159 9.71 -18.91 2.97
N GLU A 160 8.93 -19.45 3.91
CA GLU A 160 9.25 -20.72 4.58
C GLU A 160 9.22 -21.88 3.58
N ARG A 161 8.29 -21.87 2.62
CA ARG A 161 8.15 -22.92 1.60
C ARG A 161 9.25 -22.92 0.55
N HIS A 162 9.72 -21.75 0.12
CA HIS A 162 10.59 -21.63 -1.07
C HIS A 162 12.04 -21.25 -0.75
N GLY A 163 12.38 -21.10 0.54
CA GLY A 163 13.69 -20.64 0.96
C GLY A 163 13.91 -19.16 0.67
N ARG A 164 15.08 -18.63 1.06
CA ARG A 164 15.27 -17.18 1.20
C ARG A 164 15.21 -16.39 -0.10
N VAL A 165 16.01 -16.74 -1.11
CA VAL A 165 16.11 -15.95 -2.35
C VAL A 165 14.90 -16.15 -3.24
N ARG A 166 14.58 -17.40 -3.57
CA ARG A 166 13.42 -17.75 -4.39
C ARG A 166 12.12 -17.35 -3.70
N GLY A 167 12.01 -17.57 -2.40
CA GLY A 167 10.86 -17.13 -1.61
C GLY A 167 10.68 -15.62 -1.62
N ALA A 168 11.74 -14.82 -1.53
CA ALA A 168 11.63 -13.36 -1.59
C ALA A 168 11.02 -12.87 -2.90
N VAL A 169 11.42 -13.45 -4.04
CA VAL A 169 10.86 -13.10 -5.36
C VAL A 169 9.41 -13.54 -5.50
N ILE A 170 9.08 -14.77 -5.11
CA ILE A 170 7.69 -15.25 -5.18
C ILE A 170 6.80 -14.45 -4.23
N ALA A 171 7.27 -14.19 -3.01
CA ALA A 171 6.54 -13.41 -2.03
C ALA A 171 6.35 -11.96 -2.48
N SER A 172 7.34 -11.33 -3.13
CA SER A 172 7.18 -9.97 -3.63
C SER A 172 6.11 -9.90 -4.71
N VAL A 173 6.10 -10.85 -5.67
CA VAL A 173 5.04 -10.94 -6.68
C VAL A 173 3.67 -11.21 -6.03
N CYS A 174 3.61 -12.05 -5.01
CA CYS A 174 2.38 -12.28 -4.25
C CYS A 174 1.90 -11.00 -3.55
N VAL A 175 2.80 -10.18 -2.99
CA VAL A 175 2.42 -8.91 -2.35
C VAL A 175 1.81 -7.97 -3.37
N GLY A 176 2.44 -7.85 -4.55
CA GLY A 176 1.88 -7.09 -5.66
C GLY A 176 0.51 -7.59 -6.10
N ALA A 177 0.35 -8.90 -6.32
CA ALA A 177 -0.93 -9.48 -6.74
C ALA A 177 -2.05 -9.32 -5.69
N VAL A 178 -1.72 -9.48 -4.39
CA VAL A 178 -2.67 -9.27 -3.29
C VAL A 178 -3.07 -7.80 -3.21
N HIS A 179 -2.10 -6.89 -3.30
CA HIS A 179 -2.36 -5.46 -3.31
C HIS A 179 -3.24 -5.07 -4.51
N GLN A 180 -2.87 -5.51 -5.72
CA GLN A 180 -3.63 -5.25 -6.93
C GLN A 180 -5.09 -5.66 -6.79
N GLY A 181 -5.37 -6.84 -6.24
CA GLY A 181 -6.75 -7.34 -6.07
C GLY A 181 -7.65 -6.36 -5.30
N PHE A 182 -7.25 -5.93 -4.09
CA PHE A 182 -8.11 -5.05 -3.30
C PHE A 182 -7.93 -3.55 -3.60
N TYR A 183 -6.76 -3.14 -4.13
CA TYR A 183 -6.52 -1.76 -4.57
C TYR A 183 -7.37 -1.44 -5.79
N SER A 184 -7.42 -2.35 -6.77
CA SER A 184 -8.19 -2.10 -8.00
C SER A 184 -9.69 -2.01 -7.75
N ILE A 185 -10.20 -2.58 -6.65
CA ILE A 185 -11.56 -2.33 -6.21
C ILE A 185 -11.73 -0.87 -5.83
N PHE A 186 -10.87 -0.33 -4.97
CA PHE A 186 -10.91 1.08 -4.58
C PHE A 186 -10.70 2.01 -5.78
N ASP A 187 -9.76 1.66 -6.66
CA ASP A 187 -9.35 2.51 -7.76
C ASP A 187 -10.48 2.76 -8.77
N GLN A 188 -11.31 1.72 -9.00
CA GLN A 188 -12.45 1.79 -9.90
C GLN A 188 -13.65 2.58 -9.33
N PHE A 189 -13.66 2.89 -8.04
CA PHE A 189 -14.69 3.76 -7.46
C PHE A 189 -14.28 5.23 -7.46
N GLY A 190 -12.97 5.53 -7.54
CA GLY A 190 -12.48 6.89 -7.39
C GLY A 190 -13.04 7.89 -8.40
N PRO A 191 -12.97 7.61 -9.72
CA PRO A 191 -13.50 8.50 -10.74
C PRO A 191 -15.00 8.78 -10.58
N ASP A 192 -15.81 7.74 -10.39
CA ASP A 192 -17.27 7.84 -10.25
C ASP A 192 -17.72 8.62 -9.01
N HIS A 193 -16.88 8.67 -7.98
CA HIS A 193 -17.14 9.37 -6.72
C HIS A 193 -16.33 10.66 -6.55
N LEU A 194 -15.75 11.18 -7.62
CA LEU A 194 -14.97 12.42 -7.61
C LEU A 194 -13.82 12.40 -6.60
N TRP A 195 -13.25 11.23 -6.28
CA TRP A 195 -12.10 11.14 -5.38
C TRP A 195 -10.82 11.60 -6.09
N TRP A 196 -10.72 11.33 -7.39
CA TRP A 196 -9.69 11.83 -8.29
C TRP A 196 -10.12 11.69 -9.75
N ALA A 197 -9.45 12.44 -10.62
CA ALA A 197 -9.62 12.37 -12.07
C ALA A 197 -8.30 11.96 -12.72
N TRP A 198 -8.36 10.98 -13.62
CA TRP A 198 -7.22 10.58 -14.45
C TRP A 198 -7.09 11.48 -15.66
N ASP A 199 -5.86 11.84 -16.04
CA ASP A 199 -5.62 12.51 -17.31
C ASP A 199 -5.58 11.48 -18.46
N THR A 200 -6.73 11.26 -19.09
CA THR A 200 -6.89 10.30 -20.18
C THR A 200 -6.31 10.76 -21.52
N ASP A 201 -5.87 12.01 -21.63
CA ASP A 201 -5.27 12.56 -22.86
C ASP A 201 -3.78 12.23 -22.97
N THR A 202 -3.17 11.75 -21.87
CA THR A 202 -1.80 11.25 -21.85
C THR A 202 -1.70 9.87 -22.50
N ARG A 203 -0.62 9.62 -23.25
CA ARG A 203 -0.41 8.31 -23.88
C ARG A 203 -0.29 7.19 -22.85
N THR A 204 0.30 7.47 -21.69
CA THR A 204 0.47 6.50 -20.59
C THR A 204 -0.84 6.07 -19.95
N ASN A 205 -1.88 6.92 -19.99
CA ASN A 205 -3.20 6.60 -19.45
C ASN A 205 -4.22 6.18 -20.52
N ALA A 206 -3.87 6.22 -21.80
CA ALA A 206 -4.80 5.95 -22.91
C ALA A 206 -5.39 4.53 -22.93
N ILE A 207 -4.76 3.56 -22.25
CA ILE A 207 -5.26 2.18 -22.16
C ILE A 207 -6.07 2.04 -20.88
N LEU A 208 -7.39 2.03 -21.01
CA LEU A 208 -8.31 1.96 -19.87
C LEU A 208 -8.85 0.54 -19.61
N VAL A 209 -9.21 0.29 -18.35
CA VAL A 209 -10.16 -0.74 -17.90
C VAL A 209 -11.21 -0.04 -17.06
N GLY A 210 -12.42 0.12 -17.61
CA GLY A 210 -13.37 1.08 -17.06
C GLY A 210 -12.90 2.50 -17.27
N ASP A 211 -13.03 3.31 -16.22
CA ASP A 211 -12.57 4.71 -16.18
C ASP A 211 -11.15 4.84 -15.60
N VAL A 212 -10.50 3.70 -15.34
CA VAL A 212 -9.17 3.64 -14.73
C VAL A 212 -8.12 3.21 -15.75
N PRO A 213 -7.01 3.93 -15.88
CA PRO A 213 -5.86 3.52 -16.65
C PRO A 213 -5.26 2.19 -16.20
N MET A 214 -4.87 1.38 -17.17
CA MET A 214 -4.07 0.17 -16.94
C MET A 214 -2.68 0.49 -16.36
N SER A 215 -2.18 1.72 -16.55
CA SER A 215 -1.00 2.22 -15.83
C SER A 215 -1.23 2.23 -14.32
N SER A 216 -2.40 2.63 -13.82
CA SER A 216 -2.77 2.49 -12.41
C SER A 216 -2.85 1.03 -11.98
N THR A 217 -3.67 0.26 -12.71
CA THR A 217 -3.93 -1.15 -12.40
C THR A 217 -2.65 -2.02 -12.39
N VAL A 218 -1.68 -1.73 -13.27
CA VAL A 218 -0.46 -2.52 -13.39
C VAL A 218 0.71 -1.87 -12.66
N ASN A 219 1.02 -0.59 -12.93
CA ASN A 219 2.20 0.02 -12.33
C ASN A 219 1.98 0.30 -10.85
N PHE A 220 0.98 1.11 -10.51
CA PHE A 220 0.70 1.51 -9.12
C PHE A 220 0.19 0.35 -8.28
N ALA A 221 -0.71 -0.48 -8.81
CA ALA A 221 -1.36 -1.52 -8.01
C ALA A 221 -0.57 -2.85 -7.93
N LEU A 222 0.24 -3.21 -8.94
CA LEU A 222 0.95 -4.50 -9.00
C LEU A 222 2.48 -4.34 -8.95
N VAL A 223 3.07 -3.59 -9.89
CA VAL A 223 4.53 -3.54 -10.10
C VAL A 223 5.22 -2.84 -8.94
N MET A 224 4.75 -1.66 -8.54
CA MET A 224 5.42 -0.91 -7.48
C MET A 224 5.31 -1.58 -6.10
N PRO A 225 4.17 -2.17 -5.69
CA PRO A 225 4.09 -2.95 -4.46
C PRO A 225 4.94 -4.24 -4.52
N THR A 226 5.09 -4.84 -5.72
CA THR A 226 6.06 -5.93 -5.94
C THR A 226 7.49 -5.45 -5.71
N ALA A 227 7.89 -4.34 -6.31
CA ALA A 227 9.22 -3.75 -6.16
C ALA A 227 9.50 -3.34 -4.71
N PHE A 228 8.51 -2.74 -4.04
CA PHE A 228 8.56 -2.37 -2.63
C PHE A 228 8.80 -3.59 -1.74
N ALA A 229 8.04 -4.68 -1.93
CA ALA A 229 8.22 -5.91 -1.17
C ALA A 229 9.59 -6.54 -1.42
N LEU A 230 10.07 -6.53 -2.68
CA LEU A 230 11.41 -7.01 -3.01
C LEU A 230 12.49 -6.17 -2.29
N ALA A 231 12.39 -4.84 -2.32
CA ALA A 231 13.28 -3.95 -1.58
C ALA A 231 13.23 -4.22 -0.07
N CYS A 232 12.06 -4.49 0.50
CA CYS A 232 11.92 -4.88 1.91
C CYS A 232 12.66 -6.19 2.21
N PHE A 233 12.57 -7.22 1.37
CA PHE A 233 13.34 -8.45 1.56
C PHE A 233 14.85 -8.22 1.43
N LEU A 234 15.28 -7.38 0.49
CA LEU A 234 16.68 -7.04 0.27
C LEU A 234 17.28 -6.22 1.43
N LEU A 235 16.54 -5.28 2.01
CA LEU A 235 17.09 -4.33 2.98
C LEU A 235 16.69 -4.65 4.42
N LEU A 236 15.47 -5.13 4.68
CA LEU A 236 15.01 -5.47 6.03
C LEU A 236 15.16 -6.96 6.34
N GLY A 237 14.76 -7.84 5.42
CA GLY A 237 14.71 -9.31 5.62
C GLY A 237 16.06 -9.99 5.81
N ARG A 238 17.19 -9.25 5.74
CA ARG A 238 18.52 -9.85 5.81
C ARG A 238 18.92 -10.34 7.19
N ARG A 239 18.43 -9.70 8.25
CA ARG A 239 18.80 -9.95 9.64
C ARG A 239 17.69 -9.46 10.58
N VAL A 240 17.61 -10.06 11.76
CA VAL A 240 16.72 -9.59 12.83
C VAL A 240 17.01 -8.12 13.14
N ARG A 241 15.95 -7.33 13.37
CA ARG A 241 16.04 -5.88 13.61
C ARG A 241 15.64 -5.56 15.05
N PRO A 242 16.58 -5.51 16.02
CA PRO A 242 16.21 -5.45 17.44
C PRO A 242 15.60 -4.11 17.88
N THR A 243 15.87 -3.02 17.14
CA THR A 243 15.48 -1.66 17.56
C THR A 243 14.76 -0.91 16.43
N THR A 244 13.92 0.05 16.80
CA THR A 244 13.29 0.97 15.83
C THR A 244 14.35 1.75 15.04
N GLY A 245 15.44 2.18 15.68
CA GLY A 245 16.54 2.85 14.98
C GLY A 245 17.18 1.98 13.89
N SER A 246 17.23 0.66 14.09
CA SER A 246 17.85 -0.28 13.14
C SER A 246 17.10 -0.45 11.81
N VAL A 247 15.88 0.10 11.70
CA VAL A 247 15.03 0.02 10.50
C VAL A 247 14.81 1.35 9.79
N VAL A 248 15.13 2.49 10.41
CA VAL A 248 14.91 3.83 9.80
C VAL A 248 15.68 4.00 8.49
N LEU A 249 17.01 3.79 8.51
CA LEU A 249 17.82 3.95 7.30
C LEU A 249 17.46 2.93 6.20
N PRO A 250 17.26 1.63 6.50
CA PRO A 250 16.71 0.70 5.53
C PRO A 250 15.36 1.12 4.96
N ALA A 251 14.45 1.67 5.78
CA ALA A 251 13.14 2.12 5.33
C ALA A 251 13.24 3.29 4.33
N ILE A 252 14.11 4.27 4.61
CA ILE A 252 14.41 5.35 3.67
C ILE A 252 15.00 4.77 2.37
N GLY A 253 15.98 3.88 2.48
CA GLY A 253 16.58 3.21 1.32
C GLY A 253 15.57 2.43 0.49
N ILE A 254 14.58 1.78 1.11
CA ILE A 254 13.47 1.10 0.42
C ILE A 254 12.61 2.12 -0.32
N GLY A 255 12.31 3.27 0.27
CA GLY A 255 11.55 4.34 -0.38
C GLY A 255 12.16 4.77 -1.70
N PHE A 256 13.47 4.99 -1.74
CA PHE A 256 14.21 5.32 -2.98
C PHE A 256 14.39 4.12 -3.93
N LEU A 257 14.61 2.93 -3.39
CA LEU A 257 14.87 1.73 -4.20
C LEU A 257 13.59 1.23 -4.89
N THR A 258 12.41 1.48 -4.32
CA THR A 258 11.12 1.05 -4.87
C THR A 258 10.89 1.54 -6.30
N PRO A 259 10.91 2.87 -6.60
CA PRO A 259 10.74 3.34 -7.96
C PRO A 259 11.82 2.78 -8.89
N LEU A 260 13.09 2.71 -8.47
CA LEU A 260 14.18 2.16 -9.28
C LEU A 260 13.98 0.68 -9.66
N LEU A 261 13.59 -0.16 -8.70
CA LEU A 261 13.32 -1.58 -8.94
C LEU A 261 12.05 -1.80 -9.76
N SER A 262 11.12 -0.84 -9.76
CA SER A 262 9.87 -0.94 -10.53
C SER A 262 10.05 -0.63 -12.02
N ILE A 263 11.11 0.08 -12.42
CA ILE A 263 11.37 0.51 -13.81
C ILE A 263 11.14 -0.62 -14.82
N PRO A 264 11.71 -1.83 -14.68
CA PRO A 264 11.53 -2.89 -15.67
C PRO A 264 10.07 -3.30 -15.89
N GLY A 265 9.25 -3.26 -14.83
CA GLY A 265 7.83 -3.57 -14.92
C GLY A 265 7.00 -2.42 -15.50
N GLN A 266 7.49 -1.18 -15.45
CA GLN A 266 6.82 -0.01 -16.01
C GLN A 266 7.10 0.21 -17.51
N LEU A 267 8.15 -0.44 -18.04
CA LEU A 267 8.58 -0.30 -19.44
C LEU A 267 7.46 -0.44 -20.48
N PRO A 268 6.46 -1.35 -20.34
CA PRO A 268 5.38 -1.44 -21.32
C PRO A 268 4.56 -0.14 -21.43
N VAL A 269 4.34 0.56 -20.32
CA VAL A 269 3.64 1.86 -20.32
C VAL A 269 4.57 2.95 -20.82
N THR A 270 5.81 2.98 -20.34
CA THR A 270 6.82 3.98 -20.78
C THR A 270 7.10 3.89 -22.29
N TYR A 271 6.99 2.71 -22.89
CA TYR A 271 7.10 2.52 -24.34
C TYR A 271 6.11 3.38 -25.14
N LEU A 272 4.93 3.67 -24.59
CA LEU A 272 3.92 4.52 -25.26
C LEU A 272 4.40 5.96 -25.46
N ASP A 273 5.24 6.46 -24.56
CA ASP A 273 5.84 7.80 -24.66
C ASP A 273 7.14 7.81 -25.47
N LEU A 274 7.94 6.74 -25.36
CA LEU A 274 9.27 6.67 -25.98
C LEU A 274 9.27 6.39 -27.48
N VAL A 275 8.13 5.98 -28.05
CA VAL A 275 8.03 5.57 -29.46
C VAL A 275 7.01 6.44 -30.19
N ASP A 276 7.37 6.91 -31.38
CA ASP A 276 6.53 7.82 -32.18
C ASP A 276 5.18 7.20 -32.59
N ALA A 277 5.20 5.91 -32.96
CA ALA A 277 4.03 5.14 -33.38
C ALA A 277 3.91 3.83 -32.57
N PRO A 278 3.50 3.90 -31.29
CA PRO A 278 3.44 2.73 -30.43
C PRO A 278 2.21 1.87 -30.74
N SER A 279 2.33 0.56 -30.56
CA SER A 279 1.19 -0.35 -30.64
C SER A 279 0.47 -0.45 -29.29
N TYR A 280 -0.65 0.27 -29.15
CA TYR A 280 -1.49 0.24 -27.94
C TYR A 280 -2.05 -1.16 -27.65
N ASP A 281 -2.42 -1.93 -28.69
CA ASP A 281 -2.93 -3.30 -28.51
C ASP A 281 -1.86 -4.26 -27.99
N ALA A 282 -0.62 -4.15 -28.48
CA ALA A 282 0.48 -4.95 -27.98
C ALA A 282 0.75 -4.64 -26.49
N VAL A 283 0.80 -3.35 -26.13
CA VAL A 283 0.98 -2.94 -24.73
C VAL A 283 -0.18 -3.43 -23.87
N ARG A 284 -1.44 -3.29 -24.32
CA ARG A 284 -2.63 -3.79 -23.62
C ARG A 284 -2.49 -5.29 -23.32
N VAL A 285 -2.08 -6.10 -24.31
CA VAL A 285 -1.86 -7.54 -24.13
C VAL A 285 -0.77 -7.81 -23.10
N VAL A 286 0.37 -7.11 -23.18
CA VAL A 286 1.48 -7.28 -22.22
C VAL A 286 1.03 -6.96 -20.80
N LEU A 287 0.28 -5.86 -20.60
CA LEU A 287 -0.24 -5.45 -19.29
C LEU A 287 -1.20 -6.50 -18.70
N TRP A 288 -2.10 -7.07 -19.52
CA TRP A 288 -2.95 -8.18 -19.08
C TRP A 288 -2.16 -9.45 -18.75
N LEU A 289 -1.14 -9.79 -19.55
CA LEU A 289 -0.28 -10.94 -19.27
C LEU A 289 0.46 -10.79 -17.94
N MET A 290 0.89 -9.58 -17.58
CA MET A 290 1.50 -9.31 -16.27
C MET A 290 0.52 -9.56 -15.11
N LEU A 291 -0.72 -9.08 -15.22
CA LEU A 291 -1.77 -9.32 -14.22
C LEU A 291 -2.07 -10.81 -14.08
N VAL A 292 -2.25 -11.52 -15.20
CA VAL A 292 -2.54 -12.95 -15.21
C VAL A 292 -1.38 -13.75 -14.62
N ALA A 293 -0.13 -13.44 -14.99
CA ALA A 293 1.04 -14.12 -14.47
C ALA A 293 1.19 -13.94 -12.95
N ALA A 294 1.06 -12.70 -12.45
CA ALA A 294 1.13 -12.43 -11.01
C ALA A 294 0.00 -13.11 -10.24
N THR A 295 -1.22 -13.08 -10.79
CA THR A 295 -2.38 -13.77 -10.22
C THR A 295 -2.18 -15.28 -10.18
N ALA A 296 -1.64 -15.88 -11.24
CA ALA A 296 -1.35 -17.31 -11.28
C ALA A 296 -0.32 -17.73 -10.20
N VAL A 297 0.72 -16.92 -9.99
CA VAL A 297 1.69 -17.13 -8.91
C VAL A 297 0.99 -17.08 -7.55
N LEU A 298 0.15 -16.06 -7.30
CA LEU A 298 -0.61 -15.94 -6.07
C LEU A 298 -1.57 -17.13 -5.85
N VAL A 299 -2.36 -17.50 -6.87
CA VAL A 299 -3.29 -18.64 -6.79
C VAL A 299 -2.56 -19.93 -6.43
N ARG A 300 -1.37 -20.17 -7.02
CA ARG A 300 -0.54 -21.32 -6.65
C ARG A 300 -0.16 -21.29 -5.17
N GLU A 301 0.26 -20.14 -4.64
CA GLU A 301 0.62 -20.00 -3.23
C GLU A 301 -0.59 -20.05 -2.30
N LEU A 302 -1.76 -19.59 -2.74
CA LEU A 302 -3.02 -19.77 -2.02
C LEU A 302 -3.40 -21.25 -1.93
N VAL A 303 -3.27 -22.02 -3.01
CA VAL A 303 -3.50 -23.48 -3.00
C VAL A 303 -2.50 -24.18 -2.08
N ALA A 304 -1.22 -23.79 -2.12
CA ALA A 304 -0.20 -24.34 -1.23
C ALA A 304 -0.50 -24.03 0.24
N ALA A 305 -0.80 -22.76 0.55
CA ALA A 305 -1.24 -22.35 1.88
C ALA A 305 -2.55 -23.04 2.27
N TRP A 306 -3.45 -23.31 1.32
CA TRP A 306 -4.70 -24.04 1.53
C TRP A 306 -4.43 -25.46 2.07
N ARG A 307 -3.49 -26.16 1.44
CA ARG A 307 -3.14 -27.53 1.81
C ARG A 307 -2.32 -27.62 3.10
N ALA A 308 -1.50 -26.61 3.37
CA ALA A 308 -0.65 -26.53 4.56
C ALA A 308 -0.78 -25.15 5.24
N PRO A 309 -1.87 -24.92 6.01
CA PRO A 309 -2.08 -23.64 6.69
C PRO A 309 -0.99 -23.36 7.72
N THR A 310 -0.54 -22.11 7.75
CA THR A 310 0.30 -21.59 8.84
C THR A 310 -0.53 -21.42 10.12
N VAL A 311 0.12 -21.41 11.28
CA VAL A 311 -0.56 -21.13 12.56
C VAL A 311 -0.79 -19.64 12.71
N ARG A 312 -2.04 -19.26 13.01
CA ARG A 312 -2.44 -17.87 13.25
C ARG A 312 -2.12 -17.49 14.70
N GLU A 313 -1.47 -16.35 14.88
CA GLU A 313 -1.20 -15.80 16.21
C GLU A 313 -2.50 -15.31 16.88
N PRO A 314 -2.62 -15.40 18.21
CA PRO A 314 -3.79 -14.88 18.93
C PRO A 314 -3.82 -13.34 18.95
N GLY A 315 -5.00 -12.79 19.25
CA GLY A 315 -5.20 -11.35 19.46
C GLY A 315 -5.01 -10.50 18.20
N LEU A 316 -4.53 -9.27 18.39
CA LEU A 316 -4.38 -8.28 17.31
C LEU A 316 -3.51 -8.79 16.15
N ARG A 317 -2.46 -9.56 16.46
CA ARG A 317 -1.52 -10.09 15.46
C ARG A 317 -2.20 -10.95 14.40
N GLY A 318 -3.08 -11.85 14.82
CA GLY A 318 -3.83 -12.70 13.88
C GLY A 318 -5.14 -12.07 13.41
N ALA A 319 -5.72 -11.13 14.14
CA ALA A 319 -7.00 -10.52 13.77
C ALA A 319 -6.85 -9.38 12.76
N TYR A 320 -5.80 -8.56 12.87
CA TYR A 320 -5.60 -7.37 12.03
C TYR A 320 -5.75 -7.62 10.53
N PRO A 321 -4.97 -8.51 9.88
CA PRO A 321 -4.98 -8.60 8.43
C PRO A 321 -6.32 -9.13 7.89
N THR A 322 -7.00 -10.02 8.62
CA THR A 322 -8.31 -10.54 8.19
C THR A 322 -9.44 -9.57 8.48
N ALA A 323 -9.43 -8.92 9.65
CA ALA A 323 -10.48 -7.98 10.03
C ALA A 323 -10.45 -6.73 9.16
N TYR A 324 -9.26 -6.18 8.89
CA TYR A 324 -9.14 -4.99 8.06
C TYR A 324 -9.44 -5.29 6.58
N LEU A 325 -8.98 -6.42 6.02
CA LEU A 325 -9.38 -6.82 4.66
C LEU A 325 -10.88 -7.11 4.56
N ALA A 326 -11.49 -7.75 5.55
CA ALA A 326 -12.94 -7.96 5.57
C ALA A 326 -13.71 -6.63 5.61
N LEU A 327 -13.27 -5.68 6.45
CA LEU A 327 -13.87 -4.35 6.51
C LEU A 327 -13.72 -3.60 5.18
N TRP A 328 -12.55 -3.69 4.55
CA TRP A 328 -12.30 -3.11 3.22
C TRP A 328 -13.28 -3.67 2.18
N LEU A 329 -13.33 -5.00 2.03
CA LEU A 329 -14.21 -5.64 1.06
C LEU A 329 -15.69 -5.39 1.35
N ALA A 330 -16.10 -5.38 2.63
CA ALA A 330 -17.47 -5.07 3.01
C ALA A 330 -17.84 -3.63 2.66
N THR A 331 -16.94 -2.67 2.90
CA THR A 331 -17.18 -1.24 2.59
C THR A 331 -17.41 -1.05 1.11
N PHE A 332 -16.53 -1.59 0.25
CA PHE A 332 -16.70 -1.46 -1.19
C PHE A 332 -17.85 -2.30 -1.74
N ALA A 333 -18.20 -3.43 -1.10
CA ALA A 333 -19.39 -4.18 -1.49
C ALA A 333 -20.68 -3.40 -1.19
N ILE A 334 -20.73 -2.68 -0.06
CA ILE A 334 -21.84 -1.79 0.27
C ILE A 334 -21.89 -0.64 -0.74
N LEU A 335 -20.76 0.01 -1.03
CA LEU A 335 -20.70 1.05 -2.07
C LEU A 335 -21.17 0.51 -3.42
N ALA A 336 -20.74 -0.69 -3.84
CA ALA A 336 -21.19 -1.31 -5.09
C ALA A 336 -22.71 -1.53 -5.17
N VAL A 337 -23.39 -1.75 -4.03
CA VAL A 337 -24.85 -1.92 -3.98
C VAL A 337 -25.57 -0.58 -4.07
N VAL A 338 -25.01 0.47 -3.47
CA VAL A 338 -25.64 1.80 -3.42
C VAL A 338 -25.34 2.60 -4.69
N THR A 339 -24.10 2.54 -5.17
CA THR A 339 -23.54 3.26 -6.32
C THR A 339 -22.60 2.33 -7.10
N PRO A 340 -23.14 1.43 -7.94
CA PRO A 340 -22.34 0.49 -8.70
C PRO A 340 -21.47 1.21 -9.74
N PRO A 341 -20.17 0.91 -9.83
CA PRO A 341 -19.32 1.50 -10.85
C PRO A 341 -19.70 0.94 -12.22
N ALA A 342 -19.89 1.83 -13.19
CA ALA A 342 -20.47 1.48 -14.48
C ALA A 342 -19.48 0.70 -15.36
N GLY A 343 -19.95 -0.32 -16.08
CA GLY A 343 -19.16 -0.99 -17.14
C GLY A 343 -17.95 -1.82 -16.68
N VAL A 344 -17.65 -1.92 -15.37
CA VAL A 344 -16.42 -2.57 -14.84
C VAL A 344 -16.66 -3.87 -14.08
N VAL A 345 -17.91 -4.35 -14.01
CA VAL A 345 -18.28 -5.54 -13.22
C VAL A 345 -17.43 -6.77 -13.59
N ALA A 346 -17.17 -6.99 -14.88
CA ALA A 346 -16.37 -8.11 -15.37
C ALA A 346 -14.92 -8.10 -14.85
N TYR A 347 -14.40 -6.92 -14.51
CA TYR A 347 -13.08 -6.74 -13.94
C TYR A 347 -13.09 -6.77 -12.41
N LEU A 348 -14.10 -6.17 -11.78
CA LEU A 348 -14.24 -6.14 -10.32
C LEU A 348 -14.54 -7.52 -9.73
N VAL A 349 -15.34 -8.36 -10.38
CA VAL A 349 -15.67 -9.70 -9.88
C VAL A 349 -14.41 -10.55 -9.64
N PRO A 350 -13.46 -10.67 -10.59
CA PRO A 350 -12.18 -11.31 -10.35
C PRO A 350 -11.37 -10.70 -9.20
N CYS A 351 -11.35 -9.36 -9.07
CA CYS A 351 -10.64 -8.66 -8.00
C CYS A 351 -11.22 -9.04 -6.61
N TYR A 352 -12.54 -8.96 -6.46
CA TYR A 352 -13.24 -9.41 -5.25
C TYR A 352 -13.00 -10.89 -4.96
N ALA A 353 -13.12 -11.76 -5.97
CA ALA A 353 -12.91 -13.19 -5.80
C ALA A 353 -11.48 -13.50 -5.32
N LEU A 354 -10.48 -12.84 -5.89
CA LEU A 354 -9.08 -12.99 -5.48
C LEU A 354 -8.86 -12.51 -4.03
N SER A 355 -9.35 -11.32 -3.69
CA SER A 355 -9.23 -10.78 -2.33
C SER A 355 -9.97 -11.62 -1.29
N LEU A 356 -11.16 -12.14 -1.62
CA LEU A 356 -11.90 -13.07 -0.77
C LEU A 356 -11.15 -14.40 -0.61
N ALA A 357 -10.55 -14.93 -1.68
CA ALA A 357 -9.75 -16.16 -1.59
C ALA A 357 -8.55 -15.99 -0.64
N VAL A 358 -7.87 -14.83 -0.70
CA VAL A 358 -6.82 -14.46 0.26
C VAL A 358 -7.37 -14.39 1.68
N LEU A 359 -8.46 -13.66 1.89
CA LEU A 359 -9.12 -13.51 3.20
C LEU A 359 -9.46 -14.86 3.82
N VAL A 360 -10.19 -15.71 3.09
CA VAL A 360 -10.62 -17.04 3.57
C VAL A 360 -9.41 -17.94 3.84
N THR A 361 -8.40 -17.91 2.97
CA THR A 361 -7.19 -18.72 3.13
C THR A 361 -6.42 -18.37 4.41
N VAL A 362 -6.35 -17.08 4.76
CA VAL A 362 -5.68 -16.62 5.99
C VAL A 362 -6.58 -16.79 7.23
N ALA A 363 -7.89 -16.56 7.10
CA ALA A 363 -8.84 -16.64 8.21
C ALA A 363 -9.03 -18.07 8.74
N ARG A 364 -8.95 -19.08 7.87
CA ARG A 364 -9.10 -20.49 8.25
C ARG A 364 -7.90 -21.06 9.02
N SER A 365 -6.76 -20.36 9.05
CA SER A 365 -5.56 -20.84 9.73
C SER A 365 -5.84 -21.08 11.22
N PRO A 366 -5.42 -22.25 11.77
CA PRO A 366 -5.70 -22.60 13.16
C PRO A 366 -5.03 -21.59 14.09
N VAL A 367 -5.75 -21.18 15.14
CA VAL A 367 -5.20 -20.26 16.15
C VAL A 367 -4.23 -21.03 17.05
N GLY A 368 -3.00 -20.55 17.17
CA GLY A 368 -2.02 -21.12 18.09
C GLY A 368 -2.51 -21.01 19.53
N GLY A 369 -2.55 -22.14 20.23
CA GLY A 369 -2.88 -22.15 21.66
C GLY A 369 -1.80 -21.44 22.48
N VAL A 370 -2.20 -20.69 23.50
CA VAL A 370 -1.29 -20.32 24.59
C VAL A 370 -0.80 -21.63 25.21
N PRO A 371 0.51 -21.86 25.40
CA PRO A 371 0.97 -22.98 26.20
C PRO A 371 0.31 -22.84 27.57
N ARG A 372 -0.68 -23.70 27.86
CA ARG A 372 -1.15 -23.88 29.23
C ARG A 372 0.09 -24.37 29.98
N THR A 373 0.72 -23.48 30.73
CA THR A 373 1.61 -23.86 31.81
C THR A 373 0.81 -24.86 32.65
N ARG A 374 1.12 -26.15 32.48
CA ARG A 374 0.66 -27.18 33.40
C ARG A 374 1.17 -26.72 34.75
N ALA A 375 0.26 -26.19 35.58
CA ALA A 375 0.51 -26.05 37.00
C ALA A 375 0.91 -27.44 37.49
N ARG A 376 2.20 -27.63 37.78
CA ARG A 376 2.65 -28.73 38.64
C ARG A 376 2.13 -28.38 40.04
N PRO A 377 1.21 -29.15 40.63
CA PRO A 377 1.04 -29.10 42.07
C PRO A 377 2.20 -29.92 42.65
N GLY A 378 3.28 -29.23 43.02
CA GLY A 378 4.33 -29.79 43.87
C GLY A 378 4.31 -29.04 45.19
N GLY A 379 4.08 -29.75 46.31
CA GLY A 379 4.19 -29.13 47.63
C GLY A 379 3.58 -29.88 48.80
N GLY A 380 3.69 -31.21 48.87
CA GLY A 380 3.41 -31.98 50.08
C GLY A 380 4.71 -32.38 50.76
N ARG A 381 5.17 -31.54 51.70
CA ARG A 381 6.33 -31.75 52.58
C ARG A 381 5.93 -32.77 53.65
N GLY A 382 6.70 -33.85 53.81
CA GLY A 382 6.52 -34.83 54.87
C GLY A 382 7.88 -35.37 55.30
N ASP A 383 8.33 -34.94 56.46
CA ASP A 383 9.59 -35.29 57.11
C ASP A 383 9.81 -36.80 57.25
N ARG A 384 11.08 -37.23 57.14
CA ARG A 384 11.65 -38.24 58.04
C ARG A 384 13.18 -38.16 58.08
N VAL A 385 13.64 -37.73 59.25
CA VAL A 385 14.96 -37.96 59.84
C VAL A 385 15.13 -39.46 60.16
N VAL A 386 16.39 -39.90 60.32
CA VAL A 386 16.94 -41.18 60.85
C VAL A 386 17.67 -41.96 59.74
N GLY A 387 18.96 -42.30 59.80
CA GLY A 387 19.98 -42.23 60.84
C GLY A 387 21.35 -42.70 60.32
N ARG A 388 22.39 -42.52 61.16
CA ARG A 388 23.75 -43.11 61.09
C ARG A 388 23.69 -44.64 60.82
N ALA A 389 24.68 -45.35 60.27
CA ALA A 389 26.13 -45.34 60.53
C ALA A 389 26.90 -46.16 59.44
N PRO A 390 28.25 -46.23 59.48
CA PRO A 390 29.13 -46.73 58.40
C PRO A 390 29.58 -48.18 58.61
N ILE A 391 29.93 -48.90 57.53
CA ILE A 391 30.85 -50.05 57.57
C ILE A 391 31.63 -50.10 56.25
N GLY A 392 32.95 -50.11 56.35
CA GLY A 392 33.85 -50.63 55.30
C GLY A 392 34.60 -51.84 55.87
N GLY A 393 35.13 -52.69 55.00
CA GLY A 393 35.91 -53.89 55.39
C GLY A 393 35.10 -55.17 55.44
#